data_AF-A0A968VQ35-F1
#
_entry.id   AF-A0A968VQ35-F1
#
_cell.length_a   1.000
_cell.length_b   1.000
_cell.length_c   1.000
_cell.angle_alpha   90.00
_cell.angle_beta   90.00
_cell.angle_gamma   90.00
#
_symmetry.space_group_name_H-M   'P 1'
#
loop_
_entity.id
_entity.type
_entity.pdbx_description
1 polymer ?
#
loop_
_entity_poly.entity_id
_entity_poly.type
_entity_poly.pdbx_seq_one_letter_code
_entity_poly.pdbx_strand_id
1 'polypeptide(L)' 'MPTWLQWVASCNPLTHAIEPIRYIYAHADWTLTDVVLAAPYGDLTLGSALGLLAGFVVLSVIFTQGILRKGLA' A
#
# COMPACT_ATOMS: atom_id res chain seq x y z
N MET A 1 5.08 14.22 -12.34
CA MET A 1 5.07 14.99 -11.07
C MET A 1 6.51 15.33 -10.68
N PRO A 2 6.79 16.47 -10.02
CA PRO A 2 8.13 16.74 -9.48
C PRO A 2 8.60 15.59 -8.59
N THR A 3 9.89 15.24 -8.63
CA THR A 3 10.42 14.06 -7.93
C THR A 3 10.15 14.11 -6.42
N TRP A 4 10.25 15.28 -5.78
CA TRP A 4 9.96 15.42 -4.36
C TRP A 4 8.49 15.08 -4.02
N LEU A 5 7.55 15.44 -4.90
CA LEU A 5 6.13 15.14 -4.72
C LEU A 5 5.87 13.65 -4.91
N GLN A 6 6.59 13.00 -5.84
CA GLN A 6 6.53 11.56 -6.03
C GLN A 6 6.95 10.82 -4.75
N TRP A 7 8.03 11.25 -4.09
CA TRP A 7 8.43 10.65 -2.81
C TRP A 7 7.33 10.73 -1.76
N VAL A 8 6.74 11.91 -1.57
CA VAL A 8 5.66 12.10 -0.59
C VAL A 8 4.44 11.25 -0.93
N ALA A 9 4.03 11.24 -2.20
CA ALA A 9 2.89 10.46 -2.67
C ALA A 9 3.12 8.95 -2.54
N SER A 10 4.32 8.47 -2.89
CA SER A 10 4.70 7.06 -2.80
C SER A 10 4.97 6.57 -1.37
N CYS A 11 5.00 7.45 -0.37
CA CYS A 11 5.02 7.06 1.05
C CYS A 11 3.62 6.95 1.67
N ASN A 12 2.57 7.36 0.94
CA ASN A 12 1.21 7.32 1.46
C ASN A 12 0.61 5.90 1.29
N PRO A 13 0.17 5.23 2.37
CA PRO A 13 -0.45 3.90 2.28
C PRO A 13 -1.73 3.89 1.41
N LEU A 14 -2.43 5.02 1.29
CA LEU A 14 -3.59 5.13 0.40
C LEU A 14 -3.19 5.01 -1.08
N THR A 15 -2.00 5.49 -1.46
CA THR A 15 -1.47 5.33 -2.83
C THR A 15 -1.28 3.85 -3.14
N HIS A 16 -0.76 3.07 -2.19
CA HIS A 16 -0.58 1.63 -2.35
C HIS A 16 -1.90 0.85 -2.42
N ALA A 17 -3.02 1.43 -1.97
CA ALA A 17 -4.34 0.81 -2.09
C ALA A 17 -5.04 1.18 -3.40
N ILE A 18 -5.01 2.46 -3.79
CA ILE A 18 -5.77 2.93 -4.95
C ILE A 18 -5.16 2.48 -6.27
N GLU A 19 -3.82 2.38 -6.35
CA GLU A 19 -3.12 2.01 -7.58
C GLU A 19 -3.37 0.55 -8.03
N PRO A 20 -3.29 -0.48 -7.15
CA PRO A 20 -3.69 -1.83 -7.50
C PRO A 20 -5.16 -1.93 -7.93
N ILE A 21 -6.06 -1.24 -7.24
CA ILE A 21 -7.49 -1.22 -7.58
C ILE A 21 -7.64 -0.66 -9.00
N ARG A 22 -7.08 0.52 -9.25
CA ARG A 22 -7.10 1.15 -10.58
C ARG A 22 -6.53 0.22 -11.66
N TYR A 23 -5.44 -0.49 -11.37
CA TYR A 23 -4.82 -1.42 -12.31
C TYR A 23 -5.77 -2.57 -12.69
N ILE A 24 -6.42 -3.21 -11.71
CA ILE A 24 -7.37 -4.33 -11.94
C ILE A 24 -8.58 -3.86 -12.74
N TYR A 25 -9.08 -2.64 -12.50
CA TYR A 25 -10.19 -2.09 -13.28
C TYR A 25 -9.80 -1.74 -14.72
N ALA A 26 -8.53 -1.44 -14.98
CA ALA A 26 -8.04 -1.09 -16.30
C ALA A 26 -7.59 -2.30 -17.14
N HIS A 27 -7.24 -3.41 -16.50
CA HIS A 27 -6.70 -4.60 -17.16
C HIS A 27 -7.57 -5.83 -16.86
N ALA A 28 -8.13 -6.44 -17.91
CA ALA A 28 -8.96 -7.64 -17.78
C ALA A 28 -8.17 -8.85 -17.27
N ASP A 29 -6.93 -9.00 -17.77
CA ASP A 29 -5.97 -9.99 -17.32
C ASP A 29 -4.92 -9.31 -16.44
N TRP A 30 -4.69 -9.85 -15.25
CA TRP A 30 -3.72 -9.32 -14.30
C TRP A 30 -3.05 -10.44 -13.51
N THR A 31 -1.82 -10.19 -13.06
CA THR A 31 -1.06 -11.09 -12.20
C THR A 31 -0.47 -10.36 -10.99
N LEU A 32 -0.09 -11.10 -9.95
CA LEU A 32 0.55 -10.50 -8.76
C LEU A 32 1.93 -9.91 -9.05
N THR A 33 2.57 -10.30 -10.15
CA THR A 33 3.87 -9.79 -10.59
C THR A 33 3.77 -8.52 -11.42
N ASP A 34 2.57 -8.11 -11.82
CA ASP A 34 2.37 -6.91 -12.63
C ASP A 34 2.74 -5.66 -11.85
N VAL A 35 3.46 -4.75 -12.49
CA VAL A 35 3.84 -3.46 -11.91
C VAL A 35 2.65 -2.51 -11.94
N VAL A 36 2.22 -2.07 -10.76
CA VAL A 36 1.05 -1.19 -10.59
C VAL A 36 1.43 0.25 -10.26
N LEU A 37 2.63 0.47 -9.73
CA LEU A 37 3.13 1.79 -9.34
C LEU A 37 4.63 1.88 -9.58
N ALA A 38 5.06 2.84 -10.39
CA ALA A 38 6.47 3.24 -10.51
C ALA A 38 6.78 4.30 -9.44
N ALA A 39 7.49 3.92 -8.39
CA ALA A 39 7.88 4.82 -7.30
C ALA A 39 9.36 5.22 -7.45
N PRO A 40 9.79 6.36 -6.88
CA PRO A 40 11.18 6.81 -7.01
C PRO A 40 12.20 5.90 -6.31
N TYR A 41 11.75 4.98 -5.47
CA TYR A 41 12.56 3.95 -4.82
C TYR A 41 12.50 2.58 -5.51
N GLY A 42 11.75 2.46 -6.61
CA GLY A 42 11.59 1.22 -7.37
C GLY A 42 10.14 0.93 -7.76
N ASP A 43 9.99 -0.04 -8.66
CA ASP A 43 8.69 -0.47 -9.14
C ASP A 43 8.00 -1.38 -8.12
N LEU A 44 6.72 -1.10 -7.88
CA LEU A 44 5.87 -1.88 -6.99
C LEU A 44 4.93 -2.74 -7.82
N THR A 45 5.02 -4.03 -7.59
CA THR A 45 4.08 -5.02 -8.14
C THR A 45 2.79 -5.07 -7.34
N LEU A 46 1.73 -5.60 -7.94
CA LEU A 46 0.43 -5.80 -7.30
C LEU A 46 0.57 -6.62 -5.99
N GLY A 47 1.35 -7.70 -6.03
CA GLY A 47 1.65 -8.52 -4.85
C GLY A 47 2.42 -7.76 -3.77
N SER A 48 3.41 -6.95 -4.15
CA SER A 48 4.18 -6.15 -3.19
C SER A 48 3.32 -5.07 -2.51
N ALA A 49 2.41 -4.42 -3.26
CA ALA A 49 1.50 -3.43 -2.72
C ALA A 49 0.53 -4.05 -1.69
N LEU A 50 -0.01 -5.23 -1.98
CA LEU A 50 -0.82 -6.00 -1.02
C LEU A 50 -0.01 -6.39 0.23
N GLY A 51 1.23 -6.84 0.05
CA GLY A 51 2.13 -7.18 1.16
C GLY A 51 2.43 -5.97 2.06
N LEU A 52 2.68 -4.79 1.47
CA LEU A 52 2.88 -3.54 2.21
C LEU A 52 1.63 -3.15 3.01
N LEU A 53 0.45 -3.24 2.41
CA LEU A 53 -0.81 -2.94 3.10
C LEU A 53 -1.08 -3.93 4.24
N ALA A 54 -0.86 -5.22 4.02
CA ALA A 54 -1.00 -6.23 5.06
C ALA A 54 -0.03 -5.97 6.23
N GLY A 55 1.24 -5.68 5.91
CA GLY A 55 2.24 -5.30 6.91
C GLY A 55 1.83 -4.03 7.68
N PHE A 56 1.32 -3.02 6.98
CA PHE A 56 0.83 -1.78 7.59
C PHE A 56 -0.34 -2.03 8.56
N VAL A 57 -1.28 -2.91 8.19
CA VAL A 57 -2.40 -3.29 9.07
C VAL A 57 -1.89 -4.02 10.31
N VAL A 58 -1.01 -5.01 10.14
CA VAL A 58 -0.42 -5.76 11.27
C VAL A 58 0.30 -4.81 12.23
N LEU A 59 1.14 -3.92 11.70
CA LEU A 59 1.83 -2.91 12.51
C LEU A 59 0.83 -2.00 13.24
N SER A 60 -0.19 -1.50 12.54
CA SER A 60 -1.22 -0.65 13.12
C SER A 60 -1.96 -1.34 14.28
N VAL A 61 -2.29 -2.62 14.12
CA VAL A 61 -2.89 -3.42 15.20
C VAL A 61 -1.92 -3.58 16.36
N ILE A 62 -0.65 -3.89 16.10
CA ILE A 62 0.38 -4.03 17.15
C ILE A 62 0.56 -2.73 17.93
N PHE A 63 0.51 -1.58 17.27
CA PHE A 63 0.63 -0.27 17.92
C PHE A 63 -0.62 0.11 18.71
N THR A 64 -1.81 -0.23 18.22
CA THR A 64 -3.08 0.18 18.84
C THR A 64 -3.62 -0.81 19.88
N GLN A 65 -3.18 -2.08 19.86
CA GLN A 65 -3.68 -3.12 20.76
C GLN A 65 -3.59 -2.74 22.25
N GLY A 66 -2.56 -1.99 22.66
CA GLY A 66 -2.38 -1.58 24.05
C GLY A 66 -3.46 -0.61 24.52
N ILE A 67 -4.01 0.20 23.60
CA ILE A 67 -5.11 1.13 23.87
C ILE A 67 -6.44 0.38 23.81
N LEU A 68 -6.64 -0.47 22.79
CA LEU A 68 -7.85 -1.29 22.65
C LEU A 68 -8.09 -2.20 23.86
N ARG A 69 -7.03 -2.85 24.38
CA ARG A 69 -7.13 -3.70 25.57
C ARG A 69 -7.52 -2.94 26.84
N LYS A 70 -7.19 -1.66 26.95
CA LYS A 70 -7.56 -0.80 28.09
C LYS A 70 -9.00 -0.29 28.00
N GLY A 71 -9.56 -0.18 26.81
CA GLY A 71 -10.93 0.29 26.60
C GLY A 71 -12.00 -0.82 26.61
N LEU A 72 -11.59 -2.09 26.53
CA LEU A 72 -12.48 -3.26 26.53
C LEU A 72 -12.55 -3.99 27.89
N ALA A 73 -11.75 -3.58 28.88
CA ALA A 73 -11.74 -4.10 30.25
C ALA A 73 -12.45 -3.10 31.18
#